data_AF-A0AA39TMW3-F1
#
_entry.id   AF-A0AA39TMW3-F1
#
_cell.length_a   1.000
_cell.length_b   1.000
_cell.length_c   1.000
_cell.angle_alpha   90.00
_cell.angle_beta   90.00
_cell.angle_gamma   90.00
#
_symmetry.space_group_name_H-M   'P 1'
#
loop_
_entity.id
_entity.type
_entity.pdbx_description
1 polymer ?
#
loop_
_entity_poly.entity_id
_entity_poly.type
_entity_poly.pdbx_seq_one_letter_code
_entity_poly.pdbx_strand_id
1 'polypeptide(L)' 'LQNPVKRQSITITRDETTNPVSYNVTRGALVLGFRLLFLRDPGPQEGDIVLGIQSLQLYAEDVWAGLPRSD' A
#
# COMPACT_ATOMS: atom_id res chain seq x y z
N LEU A 1 -7.06 24.87 11.03
CA LEU A 1 -6.23 23.80 10.42
C LEU A 1 -7.09 22.53 10.38
N GLN A 2 -7.25 21.89 9.23
CA GLN A 2 -7.94 20.60 9.16
C GLN A 2 -7.03 19.51 9.74
N ASN A 3 -7.58 18.66 10.60
CA ASN A 3 -6.85 17.52 11.15
C ASN A 3 -6.73 16.42 10.09
N PRO A 4 -5.62 15.67 10.05
CA PRO A 4 -5.50 14.53 9.14
C PRO A 4 -6.59 13.50 9.45
N VAL A 5 -7.37 13.14 8.43
CA VAL A 5 -8.42 12.12 8.53
C VAL A 5 -7.93 10.83 7.87
N LYS A 6 -7.99 9.71 8.60
CA LYS A 6 -7.71 8.39 8.04
C LYS A 6 -8.81 8.03 7.03
N ARG A 7 -8.45 7.97 5.74
CA ARG A 7 -9.40 7.64 4.66
C ARG A 7 -9.45 6.17 4.28
N GLN A 8 -8.32 5.47 4.41
CA GLN A 8 -8.20 4.07 4.06
C GLN A 8 -7.42 3.33 5.14
N SER A 9 -7.72 2.04 5.29
CA SER A 9 -7.02 1.11 6.17
C SER A 9 -6.94 -0.21 5.42
N ILE A 10 -5.73 -0.71 5.24
CA ILE A 10 -5.46 -2.01 4.63
C ILE A 10 -4.82 -2.88 5.70
N THR A 11 -5.34 -4.09 5.86
CA THR A 11 -4.75 -5.12 6.70
C THR A 11 -4.15 -6.17 5.78
N ILE A 12 -2.91 -6.55 6.06
CA ILE A 12 -2.25 -7.68 5.41
C ILE A 12 -2.09 -8.77 6.46
N THR A 13 -2.60 -9.95 6.18
CA THR A 13 -2.50 -11.13 7.06
C THR A 13 -1.55 -12.12 6.44
N ARG A 14 -0.56 -12.57 7.21
CA ARG A 14 0.34 -13.66 6.84
C ARG A 14 -0.35 -14.99 7.10
N ASP A 15 -0.39 -15.84 6.08
CA ASP A 15 -0.88 -17.22 6.20
C ASP A 15 0.31 -18.18 6.05
N GLU A 16 0.70 -18.77 7.18
CA GLU A 16 1.81 -19.72 7.28
C GLU A 16 1.39 -21.17 6.97
N THR A 17 0.09 -21.40 6.70
CA THR A 17 -0.40 -22.74 6.35
C THR A 17 -0.14 -23.10 4.89
N THR A 18 0.26 -22.12 4.07
CA THR A 18 0.61 -22.32 2.67
C THR A 18 2.13 -22.39 2.48
N ASN A 19 2.57 -23.15 1.47
CA ASN A 19 3.97 -23.17 1.03
C ASN A 19 4.05 -22.89 -0.50
N PRO A 20 4.54 -21.72 -0.93
CA PRO A 20 5.11 -20.65 -0.12
C PRO A 20 4.08 -19.94 0.78
N VAL A 21 4.58 -19.24 1.81
CA VAL A 21 3.76 -18.38 2.69
C VAL A 21 2.98 -17.39 1.82
N SER A 22 1.70 -17.20 2.12
CA SER A 22 0.85 -16.27 1.39
C SER A 22 0.49 -15.05 2.22
N TYR A 23 0.28 -13.92 1.54
CA TYR A 23 -0.07 -12.64 2.16
C TYR A 23 -1.45 -12.20 1.65
N ASN A 24 -2.43 -12.17 2.55
CA ASN A 24 -3.81 -11.84 2.23
C ASN A 24 -4.08 -10.35 2.51
N VAL A 25 -4.37 -9.59 1.47
CA VAL A 25 -4.62 -8.14 1.53
C VAL A 25 -6.13 -7.86 1.57
N THR A 26 -6.60 -7.17 2.60
CA THR A 26 -8.02 -6.79 2.68
C THR A 26 -8.37 -5.68 1.68
N ARG A 27 -9.58 -5.70 1.13
CA ARG A 27 -10.22 -4.56 0.44
C ARG A 27 -9.52 -4.02 -0.82
N GLY A 28 -8.52 -4.74 -1.35
CA GLY A 28 -7.89 -4.42 -2.63
C GLY A 28 -6.71 -3.46 -2.54
N ALA A 29 -6.52 -2.65 -3.58
CA ALA A 29 -5.40 -1.72 -3.70
C ALA A 29 -5.49 -0.56 -2.68
N LEU A 30 -4.33 -0.07 -2.22
CA LEU A 30 -4.23 1.19 -1.50
C LEU A 30 -4.14 2.33 -2.52
N VAL A 31 -5.01 3.33 -2.40
CA VAL A 31 -5.02 4.49 -3.31
C VAL A 31 -4.69 5.74 -2.51
N LEU A 32 -3.53 6.32 -2.79
CA LEU A 32 -3.14 7.60 -2.23
C LEU A 32 -3.53 8.70 -3.22
N GLY A 33 -4.62 9.39 -2.90
CA GLY A 33 -5.16 10.44 -3.74
C GLY A 33 -4.15 11.57 -3.93
N PHE A 34 -3.85 11.94 -5.18
CA PHE A 34 -2.82 12.94 -5.51
C PHE A 34 -3.02 14.25 -4.75
N ARG A 35 -4.26 14.78 -4.79
CA ARG A 35 -4.63 16.03 -4.12
C ARG A 35 -4.41 15.99 -2.61
N LEU A 36 -4.49 14.82 -1.99
CA LEU A 36 -4.28 14.65 -0.54
C LEU A 36 -2.80 14.66 -0.15
N LEU A 37 -1.93 14.25 -1.07
CA LEU A 37 -0.48 14.26 -0.87
C LEU A 37 0.13 15.62 -1.21
N PHE A 38 -0.25 16.19 -2.35
CA PHE A 38 0.41 17.37 -2.93
C PHE A 38 -0.37 18.66 -2.75
N LEU A 39 -1.61 18.59 -2.23
CA LEU A 39 -2.48 19.74 -1.96
C LEU A 39 -2.73 20.64 -3.20
N ARG A 40 -2.66 20.06 -4.40
CA ARG A 40 -2.98 20.71 -5.68
C ARG A 40 -3.58 19.73 -6.68
N ASP A 41 -4.09 20.26 -7.77
CA ASP A 41 -4.62 19.47 -8.88
C ASP A 41 -3.47 18.79 -9.66
N PRO A 42 -3.68 17.56 -10.15
CA PRO A 42 -2.69 16.88 -10.97
C PRO A 42 -2.53 17.56 -12.33
N GLY A 43 -1.29 17.66 -12.81
CA GLY A 43 -0.94 18.06 -14.17
C GLY A 43 -0.96 16.86 -15.13
N PRO A 44 -0.53 17.07 -16.39
CA PRO A 44 -0.37 15.99 -17.34
C PRO A 44 0.54 14.89 -16.79
N GLN A 45 0.11 13.63 -16.91
CA GLN A 45 0.81 12.42 -16.42
C GLN A 45 0.89 12.25 -14.91
N GLU A 46 0.35 13.18 -14.12
CA GLU A 46 0.21 13.01 -12.67
C GLU A 46 -1.13 12.36 -12.32
N GLY A 47 -1.14 11.60 -11.24
CA GLY A 47 -2.34 10.90 -10.81
C GLY A 47 -2.18 10.28 -9.44
N ASP A 48 -3.22 9.58 -9.01
CA ASP A 48 -3.20 8.87 -7.75
C ASP A 48 -2.10 7.81 -7.74
N ILE A 49 -1.45 7.65 -6.60
CA ILE A 49 -0.48 6.57 -6.40
C ILE A 49 -1.28 5.34 -5.99
N VAL A 50 -1.28 4.31 -6.83
CA VAL A 50 -2.01 3.06 -6.61
C VAL A 50 -1.03 1.96 -6.26
N LEU A 51 -1.06 1.50 -5.01
CA LEU A 51 -0.36 0.29 -4.60
C LEU A 51 -1.31 -0.90 -4.75
N GLY A 52 -1.14 -1.64 -5.85
CA GLY A 52 -1.93 -2.84 -6.14
C GLY A 52 -1.70 -3.97 -5.13
N ILE A 53 -2.58 -4.97 -5.16
CA ILE A 53 -2.51 -6.14 -4.25
C ILE A 53 -1.12 -6.80 -4.32
N GLN A 54 -0.58 -7.02 -5.52
CA GLN A 54 0.72 -7.65 -5.69
C GLN A 54 1.85 -6.84 -5.05
N SER A 55 1.88 -5.51 -5.23
CA SER A 55 2.88 -4.64 -4.59
C SER A 55 2.76 -4.66 -3.06
N LEU A 56 1.53 -4.74 -2.54
CA LEU A 56 1.29 -4.87 -1.10
C LEU A 56 1.74 -6.23 -0.56
N GLN A 57 1.58 -7.31 -1.33
CA GLN A 57 2.07 -8.63 -0.97
C GLN A 57 3.60 -8.69 -0.96
N LEU A 58 4.25 -8.14 -1.99
CA LEU A 58 5.72 -8.04 -2.04
C LEU A 58 6.26 -7.20 -0.88
N TYR A 59 5.63 -6.06 -0.59
CA TYR A 59 5.99 -5.25 0.59
C TYR A 59 5.88 -6.05 1.90
N ALA A 60 4.84 -6.87 2.04
CA ALA A 60 4.70 -7.73 3.22
C ALA A 60 5.78 -8.81 3.26
N GLU A 61 6.14 -9.38 2.13
CA GLU A 61 7.26 -10.33 2.05
C GLU A 61 8.56 -9.70 2.56
N ASP A 62 8.92 -8.51 2.08
CA ASP A 62 10.12 -7.78 2.50
C ASP A 62 10.12 -7.49 4.01
N VAL A 63 8.99 -6.99 4.53
CA VAL A 63 8.83 -6.66 5.95
C VAL A 63 8.98 -7.88 6.84
N TRP A 64 8.36 -9.01 6.48
CA TRP A 64 8.43 -10.24 7.27
C TRP A 64 9.75 -11.00 7.09
N ALA A 65 10.44 -10.84 5.96
CA ALA A 65 11.77 -11.37 5.76
C ALA A 65 12.85 -10.59 6.54
N GLY A 66 12.50 -9.42 7.09
CA GLY A 66 13.45 -8.56 7.78
C GLY A 66 14.50 -7.97 6.85
N LEU A 67 14.22 -7.92 5.54
CA LEU A 67 15.14 -7.37 4.56
C LEU A 67 15.14 -5.84 4.66
N PRO A 68 16.32 -5.18 4.75
CA PRO A 68 16.38 -3.74 4.56
C PRO A 68 15.90 -3.43 3.13
N ARG A 69 15.14 -2.34 2.97
CA ARG A 69 14.70 -1.89 1.64
C ARG A 69 15.93 -1.80 0.73
N SER A 70 15.80 -2.39 -0.46
CA SER A 70 16.76 -2.21 -1.55
C SER A 70 16.23 -1.07 -2.41
N ASP A 71 16.35 0.16 -1.92
CA ASP A 71 16.13 1.39 -2.67
C ASP A 71 17.40 1.84 -3.40
#